data_AF-M1ZQ70-F1
#
_entry.id   AF-M1ZQ70-F1
#
_cell.length_a   1.000
_cell.length_b   1.000
_cell.length_c   1.000
_cell.angle_alpha   90.00
_cell.angle_beta   90.00
_cell.angle_gamma   90.00
#
_symmetry.space_group_name_H-M   'P 1'
#
loop_
_entity.id
_entity.type
_entity.pdbx_description
1 polymer ?
#
loop_
_entity_poly.entity_id
_entity_poly.type
_entity_poly.pdbx_seq_one_letter_code
_entity_poly.pdbx_strand_id
1 'polypeptide(L)'
;MGIQPTNAGIDFQQRVSAWFIICMLFEVDIENVLNLNINSSIKDITFESNDKIDDLVITSNNNKKIYMQMKRTINLSENEGSEFYSVCQQFVNQYLQNDIDDFAYILVTSKNSSNNISETLRRLLEGIRISNSFSITKEFNKNEQDVFRKIDRVIKQIYLDSTGKEIAEKILLEILRRTYVEIFDIENGQSYEKVVKLYLYNKINVDVNLFWSFMIKMALQLASARQTLNKKYLDKKF
;
A
#
# COMPACT_ATOMS: atom_id res chain seq x y z
N MET A 1 -24.14 4.18 -1.37
CA MET A 1 -24.19 2.86 -2.06
C MET A 1 -22.75 2.41 -2.23
N GLY A 2 -22.35 1.32 -1.57
CA GLY A 2 -20.97 0.83 -1.63
C GLY A 2 -20.65 0.29 -3.03
N ILE A 3 -19.53 0.74 -3.60
CA ILE A 3 -18.99 0.19 -4.84
C ILE A 3 -18.60 -1.25 -4.53
N GLN A 4 -19.35 -2.24 -5.05
CA GLN A 4 -18.93 -3.62 -4.97
C GLN A 4 -17.59 -3.76 -5.70
N PRO A 5 -16.56 -4.36 -5.08
CA PRO A 5 -15.29 -4.56 -5.75
C PRO A 5 -15.50 -5.45 -6.99
N THR A 6 -15.00 -4.98 -8.14
CA THR A 6 -15.09 -5.76 -9.38
C THR A 6 -14.20 -7.00 -9.27
N ASN A 7 -14.55 -8.09 -9.97
CA ASN A 7 -13.72 -9.31 -10.01
C ASN A 7 -12.25 -9.02 -10.35
N ALA A 8 -11.98 -8.02 -11.18
CA ALA A 8 -10.62 -7.59 -11.54
C ALA A 8 -9.89 -6.87 -10.38
N GLY A 9 -10.60 -6.04 -9.60
CA GLY A 9 -10.02 -5.39 -8.42
C GLY A 9 -9.65 -6.41 -7.34
N ILE A 10 -10.54 -7.38 -7.11
CA ILE A 10 -10.31 -8.47 -6.16
C ILE A 10 -9.10 -9.33 -6.58
N ASP A 11 -9.01 -9.72 -7.86
CA ASP A 11 -7.87 -10.49 -8.38
C ASP A 11 -6.55 -9.72 -8.22
N PHE A 12 -6.54 -8.40 -8.47
CA PHE A 12 -5.37 -7.55 -8.23
C PHE A 12 -4.91 -7.59 -6.77
N GLN A 13 -5.84 -7.39 -5.82
CA GLN A 13 -5.54 -7.42 -4.38
C GLN A 13 -4.96 -8.78 -3.95
N GLN A 14 -5.54 -9.87 -4.45
CA GLN A 14 -5.07 -11.22 -4.13
C GLN A 14 -3.68 -11.50 -4.66
N ARG A 15 -3.36 -11.02 -5.87
CA ARG A 15 -2.03 -11.17 -6.46
C ARG A 15 -0.98 -10.38 -5.70
N VAL A 16 -1.26 -9.12 -5.36
CA VAL A 16 -0.35 -8.32 -4.51
C VAL A 16 -0.13 -9.04 -3.18
N SER A 17 -1.20 -9.49 -2.54
CA SER A 17 -1.10 -10.16 -1.24
C SER A 17 -0.34 -11.48 -1.33
N ALA A 18 -0.56 -12.27 -2.38
CA ALA A 18 0.16 -13.53 -2.62
C ALA A 18 1.66 -13.31 -2.80
N TRP A 19 2.07 -12.18 -3.38
CA TRP A 19 3.47 -11.82 -3.43
C TRP A 19 4.06 -11.58 -2.03
N PHE A 20 3.35 -10.86 -1.15
CA PHE A 20 3.84 -10.67 0.21
C PHE A 20 3.86 -11.95 1.05
N ILE A 21 2.93 -12.90 0.80
CA ILE A 21 3.02 -14.25 1.37
C ILE A 21 4.33 -14.93 0.95
N ILE A 22 4.71 -14.82 -0.33
CA ILE A 22 5.99 -15.37 -0.84
C ILE A 22 7.17 -14.67 -0.18
N CYS A 23 7.13 -13.34 -0.04
CA CYS A 23 8.17 -12.59 0.66
C CYS A 23 8.33 -13.07 2.12
N MET A 24 7.22 -13.32 2.83
CA MET A 24 7.26 -13.90 4.17
C MET A 24 7.87 -15.32 4.14
N LEU A 25 7.42 -16.17 3.21
CA LEU A 25 7.88 -17.55 3.11
C LEU A 25 9.40 -17.64 2.93
N PHE A 26 9.97 -16.80 2.06
CA PHE A 26 11.40 -16.80 1.75
C PHE A 26 12.20 -15.75 2.52
N GLU A 27 11.61 -15.13 3.56
CA GLU A 27 12.26 -14.13 4.41
C GLU A 27 12.92 -12.99 3.63
N VAL A 28 12.25 -12.54 2.57
CA VAL A 28 12.69 -11.39 1.79
C VAL A 28 12.62 -10.14 2.67
N ASP A 29 13.71 -9.38 2.73
CA ASP A 29 13.71 -8.08 3.40
C ASP A 29 12.71 -7.15 2.71
N ILE A 30 11.84 -6.53 3.51
CA ILE A 30 10.80 -5.62 3.03
C ILE A 30 11.40 -4.46 2.24
N GLU A 31 12.61 -3.99 2.60
CA GLU A 31 13.31 -2.90 1.88
C GLU A 31 13.58 -3.24 0.40
N ASN A 32 13.77 -4.52 0.08
CA ASN A 32 14.00 -4.96 -1.31
C ASN A 32 12.72 -4.98 -2.16
N VAL A 33 11.56 -4.95 -1.51
CA VAL A 33 10.24 -5.05 -2.16
C VAL A 33 9.54 -3.72 -2.19
N LEU A 34 9.66 -2.98 -1.09
CA LEU A 34 9.08 -1.67 -0.86
C LEU A 34 10.24 -0.72 -0.57
N ASN A 35 10.22 0.49 -1.14
CA ASN A 35 11.28 1.49 -0.93
C ASN A 35 11.17 2.13 0.47
N LEU A 36 11.30 1.29 1.50
CA LEU A 36 11.10 1.57 2.91
C LEU A 36 12.36 1.21 3.69
N ASN A 37 12.87 2.16 4.47
CA ASN A 37 14.05 1.97 5.32
C ASN A 37 13.69 1.26 6.65
N ILE A 38 13.04 0.10 6.56
CA ILE A 38 12.59 -0.71 7.71
C ILE A 38 13.56 -1.85 8.06
N ASN A 39 14.34 -2.31 7.07
CA ASN A 39 15.42 -3.31 7.16
C ASN A 39 15.00 -4.52 8.00
N SER A 40 13.91 -5.17 7.57
CA SER A 40 13.25 -6.22 8.33
C SER A 40 12.44 -7.11 7.40
N SER A 41 12.35 -8.40 7.73
CA SER A 41 11.46 -9.34 7.04
C SER A 41 10.06 -9.36 7.67
N ILE A 42 9.12 -9.97 6.96
CA ILE A 42 7.71 -10.03 7.38
C ILE A 42 7.50 -11.08 8.47
N LYS A 43 6.84 -10.69 9.55
CA LYS A 43 6.44 -11.55 10.67
C LYS A 43 5.00 -12.04 10.53
N ASP A 44 4.08 -11.11 10.29
CA ASP A 44 2.64 -11.36 10.18
C ASP A 44 2.05 -10.57 8.99
N ILE A 45 1.05 -11.15 8.32
CA ILE A 45 0.23 -10.51 7.29
C ILE A 45 -1.23 -10.64 7.71
N THR A 46 -1.90 -9.52 7.94
CA THR A 46 -3.33 -9.48 8.29
C THR A 46 -4.12 -8.99 7.08
N PHE A 47 -5.13 -9.75 6.69
CA PHE A 47 -5.99 -9.46 5.55
C PHE A 47 -7.32 -8.90 6.04
N GLU A 48 -7.90 -7.92 5.32
CA GLU A 48 -9.22 -7.35 5.64
C GLU A 48 -9.30 -6.96 7.12
N SER A 49 -8.32 -6.17 7.56
CA SER A 49 -8.08 -5.86 8.96
C SER A 49 -9.21 -5.03 9.57
N ASN A 50 -9.31 -5.01 10.91
CA ASN A 50 -10.21 -4.11 11.61
C ASN A 50 -9.67 -2.68 11.73
N ASP A 51 -8.48 -2.42 11.16
CA ASP A 51 -7.88 -1.09 11.10
C ASP A 51 -8.60 -0.20 10.06
N LYS A 52 -8.22 1.07 9.96
CA LYS A 52 -8.85 1.99 9.00
C LYS A 52 -8.43 1.72 7.56
N ILE A 53 -7.26 1.12 7.39
CA ILE A 53 -6.77 0.58 6.13
C ILE A 53 -6.91 -0.94 6.21
N ASP A 54 -7.83 -1.48 5.43
CA ASP A 54 -8.36 -2.81 5.59
C ASP A 54 -7.71 -3.84 4.66
N ASP A 55 -7.34 -3.48 3.43
CA ASP A 55 -6.94 -4.46 2.41
C ASP A 55 -5.78 -5.38 2.88
N LEU A 56 -4.66 -4.84 3.35
CA LEU A 56 -3.55 -5.64 3.88
C LEU A 56 -2.71 -4.88 4.91
N VAL A 57 -2.35 -5.54 6.01
CA VAL A 57 -1.41 -5.03 7.01
C VAL A 57 -0.24 -5.99 7.17
N ILE A 58 0.97 -5.50 6.93
CA ILE A 58 2.22 -6.23 7.14
C ILE A 58 2.80 -5.80 8.47
N THR A 59 3.05 -6.75 9.36
CA THR A 59 3.86 -6.53 10.56
C THR A 59 5.24 -7.13 10.33
N SER A 60 6.28 -6.32 10.47
CA SER A 60 7.68 -6.75 10.36
C SER A 60 8.17 -7.42 11.65
N ASN A 61 9.35 -8.04 11.59
CA ASN A 61 9.97 -8.65 12.77
C ASN A 61 10.37 -7.64 13.87
N ASN A 62 10.56 -6.36 13.52
CA ASN A 62 10.71 -5.27 14.50
C ASN A 62 9.36 -4.66 14.97
N ASN A 63 8.25 -5.36 14.74
CA ASN A 63 6.86 -5.01 15.09
C ASN A 63 6.32 -3.74 14.41
N LYS A 64 7.00 -3.21 13.40
CA LYS A 64 6.50 -2.07 12.62
C LYS A 64 5.42 -2.51 11.64
N LYS A 65 4.39 -1.68 11.52
CA LYS A 65 3.20 -1.94 10.72
C LYS A 65 3.22 -1.11 9.45
N ILE A 66 3.02 -1.80 8.33
CA ILE A 66 2.86 -1.21 7.01
C ILE A 66 1.44 -1.54 6.54
N TYR A 67 0.64 -0.51 6.33
CA TYR A 67 -0.73 -0.63 5.87
C TYR A 67 -0.77 -0.40 4.37
N MET A 68 -1.49 -1.23 3.65
CA MET A 68 -1.62 -1.14 2.21
C MET A 68 -3.08 -1.03 1.85
N GLN A 69 -3.42 0.03 1.13
CA GLN A 69 -4.68 0.16 0.44
C GLN A 69 -4.47 -0.07 -1.04
N MET A 70 -5.14 -1.06 -1.58
CA MET A 70 -4.91 -1.62 -2.90
C MET A 70 -6.04 -1.23 -3.84
N LYS A 71 -5.71 -0.37 -4.81
CA LYS A 71 -6.62 0.03 -5.88
C LYS A 71 -5.99 -0.29 -7.22
N ARG A 72 -6.55 -1.26 -7.95
CA ARG A 72 -6.09 -1.65 -9.29
C ARG A 72 -5.91 -0.45 -10.21
N THR A 73 -6.88 0.48 -10.20
CA THR A 73 -6.85 1.76 -10.89
C THR A 73 -7.32 2.85 -9.95
N ILE A 74 -6.71 4.04 -10.01
CA ILE A 74 -7.13 5.19 -9.22
C ILE A 74 -6.75 6.50 -9.92
N ASN A 75 -7.61 7.50 -9.78
CA ASN A 75 -7.43 8.83 -10.33
C ASN A 75 -7.38 9.86 -9.21
N LEU A 76 -6.48 10.83 -9.33
CA LEU A 76 -6.43 11.96 -8.42
C LEU A 76 -7.71 12.79 -8.52
N SER A 77 -8.38 13.03 -7.39
CA SER A 77 -9.63 13.78 -7.33
C SER A 77 -9.82 14.46 -5.97
N GLU A 78 -10.39 15.67 -5.96
CA GLU A 78 -10.80 16.37 -4.73
C GLU A 78 -12.23 16.00 -4.30
N ASN A 79 -12.97 15.23 -5.11
CA ASN A 79 -14.36 14.90 -4.83
C ASN A 79 -14.46 13.90 -3.65
N GLU A 80 -15.25 14.23 -2.63
CA GLU A 80 -15.50 13.40 -1.43
C GLU A 80 -16.02 12.00 -1.76
N GLY A 81 -16.77 11.85 -2.86
CA GLY A 81 -17.26 10.56 -3.34
C GLY A 81 -16.26 9.74 -4.15
N SER A 82 -15.03 10.24 -4.36
CA SER A 82 -14.01 9.55 -5.16
C SER A 82 -13.24 8.51 -4.36
N GLU A 83 -12.74 7.49 -5.06
CA GLU A 83 -11.88 6.47 -4.44
C GLU A 83 -10.62 7.08 -3.84
N PHE A 84 -10.01 8.08 -4.50
CA PHE A 84 -8.82 8.76 -3.96
C PHE A 84 -9.11 9.45 -2.63
N TYR A 85 -10.22 10.17 -2.53
CA TYR A 85 -10.62 10.79 -1.27
C TYR A 85 -10.82 9.74 -0.17
N SER A 86 -11.47 8.60 -0.50
CA SER A 86 -11.64 7.49 0.45
C SER A 86 -10.30 6.91 0.92
N VAL A 87 -9.32 6.72 0.04
CA VAL A 87 -7.97 6.27 0.42
C VAL A 87 -7.31 7.27 1.37
N CYS A 88 -7.32 8.56 1.02
CA CYS A 88 -6.80 9.61 1.90
C CYS A 88 -7.51 9.59 3.27
N GLN A 89 -8.80 9.31 3.29
CA GLN A 89 -9.57 9.25 4.52
C GLN A 89 -9.16 8.09 5.42
N GLN A 90 -8.94 6.91 4.84
CA GLN A 90 -8.40 5.79 5.58
C GLN A 90 -7.01 6.11 6.17
N PHE A 91 -6.14 6.79 5.41
CA PHE A 91 -4.78 7.13 5.85
C PHE A 91 -4.79 8.13 7.00
N VAL A 92 -5.58 9.20 6.88
CA VAL A 92 -5.72 10.20 7.96
C VAL A 92 -6.33 9.56 9.20
N ASN A 93 -7.38 8.75 9.05
CA ASN A 93 -8.03 8.11 10.19
C ASN A 93 -7.14 7.06 10.88
N GLN A 94 -6.26 6.40 10.11
CA GLN A 94 -5.24 5.50 10.66
C GLN A 94 -4.20 6.29 11.47
N TYR A 95 -3.66 7.37 10.90
CA TYR A 95 -2.74 8.25 11.62
C TYR A 95 -3.33 8.78 12.94
N LEU A 96 -4.62 9.13 12.94
CA LEU A 96 -5.32 9.60 14.13
C LEU A 96 -5.48 8.54 15.24
N GLN A 97 -5.30 7.24 14.94
CA GLN A 97 -5.20 6.22 15.99
C GLN A 97 -3.92 6.37 16.82
N ASN A 98 -2.91 7.07 16.28
CA ASN A 98 -1.63 7.38 16.95
C ASN A 98 -0.92 6.13 17.49
N ASP A 99 -0.93 5.03 16.72
CA ASP A 99 -0.17 3.82 17.03
C ASP A 99 1.33 4.09 16.78
N ILE A 100 2.15 3.77 17.78
CA ILE A 100 3.61 3.98 17.74
C ILE A 100 4.32 3.02 16.77
N ASP A 101 3.65 1.94 16.40
CA ASP A 101 4.16 0.95 15.47
C ASP A 101 3.78 1.22 14.02
N ASP A 102 2.92 2.20 13.75
CA ASP A 102 2.62 2.66 12.39
C ASP A 102 3.87 3.23 11.71
N PHE A 103 4.31 2.57 10.66
CA PHE A 103 5.50 2.95 9.89
C PHE A 103 5.14 3.60 8.56
N ALA A 104 4.24 2.99 7.79
CA ALA A 104 3.87 3.48 6.45
C ALA A 104 2.41 3.16 6.09
N TYR A 105 1.81 4.05 5.30
CA TYR A 105 0.51 3.92 4.65
C TYR A 105 0.74 3.93 3.13
N ILE A 106 0.45 2.83 2.44
CA ILE A 106 0.83 2.64 1.04
C ILE A 106 -0.42 2.54 0.19
N LEU A 107 -0.55 3.42 -0.80
CA LEU A 107 -1.46 3.21 -1.91
C LEU A 107 -0.79 2.30 -2.92
N VAL A 108 -1.21 1.04 -2.96
CA VAL A 108 -0.75 0.08 -3.96
C VAL A 108 -1.66 0.17 -5.17
N THR A 109 -1.07 0.37 -6.35
CA THR A 109 -1.82 0.48 -7.60
C THR A 109 -1.08 -0.12 -8.79
N SER A 110 -1.67 -0.07 -9.99
CA SER A 110 -1.02 -0.51 -11.23
C SER A 110 -0.68 0.69 -12.12
N LYS A 111 0.08 0.45 -13.20
CA LYS A 111 0.34 1.47 -14.23
C LYS A 111 -0.91 2.04 -14.90
N ASN A 112 -2.06 1.39 -14.74
CA ASN A 112 -3.33 1.84 -15.33
C ASN A 112 -3.96 3.02 -14.57
N SER A 113 -3.40 3.38 -13.41
CA SER A 113 -3.76 4.59 -12.68
C SER A 113 -3.24 5.84 -13.36
N SER A 114 -3.90 6.98 -13.12
CA SER A 114 -3.47 8.25 -13.72
C SER A 114 -2.01 8.57 -13.41
N ASN A 115 -1.28 9.16 -14.37
CA ASN A 115 0.12 9.61 -14.17
C ASN A 115 0.26 10.59 -13.01
N ASN A 116 -0.79 11.33 -12.67
CA ASN A 116 -0.81 12.19 -11.49
C ASN A 116 -0.66 11.40 -10.18
N ILE A 117 -1.13 10.15 -10.14
CA ILE A 117 -0.91 9.23 -9.02
C ILE A 117 0.39 8.44 -9.18
N SER A 118 0.52 7.72 -10.30
CA SER A 118 1.57 6.71 -10.48
C SER A 118 2.98 7.29 -10.63
N GLU A 119 3.09 8.52 -11.13
CA GLU A 119 4.38 9.20 -11.33
C GLU A 119 4.49 10.45 -10.45
N THR A 120 3.54 11.38 -10.61
CA THR A 120 3.68 12.73 -10.02
C THR A 120 3.55 12.67 -8.50
N LEU A 121 2.44 12.16 -7.95
CA LEU A 121 2.24 12.06 -6.51
C LEU A 121 3.34 11.23 -5.84
N ARG A 122 3.74 10.11 -6.44
CA ARG A 122 4.84 9.27 -5.95
C ARG A 122 6.12 10.08 -5.77
N ARG A 123 6.55 10.81 -6.81
CA ARG A 123 7.74 11.68 -6.77
C ARG A 123 7.62 12.78 -5.72
N LEU A 124 6.45 13.40 -5.59
CA LEU A 124 6.24 14.47 -4.60
C LEU A 124 6.41 13.96 -3.17
N LEU A 125 5.83 12.80 -2.86
CA LEU A 125 5.92 12.17 -1.54
C LEU A 125 7.37 11.77 -1.21
N GLU A 126 8.12 11.26 -2.19
CA GLU A 126 9.56 11.00 -2.05
C GLU A 126 10.35 12.29 -1.78
N GLY A 127 10.10 13.36 -2.54
CA GLY A 127 10.74 14.65 -2.34
C GLY A 127 10.50 15.22 -0.94
N ILE A 128 9.25 15.18 -0.46
CA ILE A 128 8.86 15.62 0.89
C ILE A 128 9.55 14.77 1.98
N ARG A 129 9.68 13.45 1.76
CA ARG A 129 10.39 12.57 2.69
C ARG A 129 11.87 12.89 2.78
N ILE A 130 12.54 13.08 1.65
CA ILE A 130 13.98 13.35 1.58
C ILE A 130 14.30 14.72 2.18
N SER A 131 13.53 15.76 1.83
CA SER A 131 13.72 17.12 2.34
C SER A 131 13.29 17.27 3.80
N ASN A 132 12.40 16.39 4.27
CA ASN A 132 11.67 16.53 5.54
C ASN A 132 11.03 17.93 5.69
N SER A 133 10.54 18.50 4.58
CA SER A 133 10.03 19.87 4.52
C SER A 133 9.20 20.12 3.27
N PHE A 134 8.22 21.01 3.37
CA PHE A 134 7.52 21.54 2.20
C PHE A 134 8.34 22.59 1.41
N SER A 135 9.57 22.90 1.81
CA SER A 135 10.43 23.81 1.03
C SER A 135 10.65 23.35 -0.41
N ILE A 136 10.67 22.03 -0.65
CA ILE A 136 10.82 21.43 -1.98
C ILE A 136 9.67 21.80 -2.93
N THR A 137 8.49 22.19 -2.39
CA THR A 137 7.35 22.55 -3.24
C THR A 137 7.58 23.80 -4.09
N LYS A 138 8.59 24.61 -3.76
CA LYS A 138 9.00 25.78 -4.55
C LYS A 138 9.63 25.40 -5.89
N GLU A 139 10.19 24.21 -5.99
CA GLU A 139 10.84 23.68 -7.20
C GLU A 139 9.85 22.93 -8.09
N PHE A 140 8.62 22.72 -7.62
CA PHE A 140 7.59 22.01 -8.35
C PHE A 140 7.16 22.76 -9.61
N ASN A 141 7.02 22.02 -10.70
CA ASN A 141 6.38 22.52 -11.90
C ASN A 141 4.86 22.71 -11.69
N LYS A 142 4.17 23.31 -12.67
CA LYS A 142 2.73 23.61 -12.56
C LYS A 142 1.86 22.37 -12.28
N ASN A 143 2.19 21.21 -12.85
CA ASN A 143 1.42 19.98 -12.62
C ASN A 143 1.65 19.46 -11.19
N GLU A 144 2.89 19.45 -10.73
CA GLU A 144 3.25 19.05 -9.38
C GLU A 144 2.62 19.94 -8.32
N GLN A 145 2.57 21.25 -8.55
CA GLN A 145 1.86 22.19 -7.68
C GLN A 145 0.36 21.91 -7.63
N ASP A 146 -0.27 21.58 -8.76
CA ASP A 146 -1.69 21.20 -8.79
C ASP A 146 -1.95 19.90 -8.03
N VAL A 147 -1.13 18.87 -8.26
CA VAL A 147 -1.23 17.59 -7.55
C VAL A 147 -1.04 17.78 -6.04
N PHE A 148 -0.03 18.54 -5.63
CA PHE A 148 0.24 18.84 -4.22
C PHE A 148 -0.92 19.63 -3.59
N ARG A 149 -1.45 20.64 -4.29
CA ARG A 149 -2.61 21.41 -3.81
C ARG A 149 -3.83 20.54 -3.58
N LYS A 150 -4.10 19.58 -4.47
CA LYS A 150 -5.23 18.65 -4.36
C LYS A 150 -5.11 17.76 -3.14
N ILE A 151 -3.95 17.10 -2.95
CA ILE A 151 -3.73 16.25 -1.78
C ILE A 151 -3.73 17.06 -0.46
N ASP A 152 -3.14 18.25 -0.45
CA ASP A 152 -3.14 19.17 0.70
C ASP A 152 -4.57 19.50 1.12
N ARG A 153 -5.43 19.90 0.18
CA ARG A 153 -6.84 20.21 0.45
C ARG A 153 -7.62 19.01 0.94
N VAL A 154 -7.47 17.86 0.29
CA VAL A 154 -8.17 16.62 0.67
C VAL A 154 -7.80 16.21 2.10
N ILE A 155 -6.51 16.16 2.43
CA ILE A 155 -6.06 15.79 3.79
C ILE A 155 -6.53 16.83 4.82
N LYS A 156 -6.43 18.12 4.52
CA LYS A 156 -6.92 19.21 5.39
C LYS A 156 -8.40 19.06 5.70
N GLN A 157 -9.20 18.84 4.66
CA GLN A 157 -10.65 18.69 4.80
C GLN A 157 -10.99 17.46 5.63
N ILE A 158 -10.40 16.30 5.31
CA ILE A 158 -10.65 15.08 6.08
C ILE A 158 -10.24 15.24 7.54
N TYR A 159 -9.08 15.84 7.81
CA TYR A 159 -8.62 16.05 9.18
C TYR A 159 -9.57 16.95 9.96
N LEU A 160 -10.05 18.03 9.33
CA LEU A 160 -11.04 18.92 9.91
C LEU A 160 -12.35 18.18 10.21
N ASP A 161 -12.84 17.37 9.28
CA ASP A 161 -14.08 16.60 9.45
C ASP A 161 -13.96 15.54 10.55
N SER A 162 -12.81 14.89 10.67
CA SER A 162 -12.56 13.86 11.68
C SER A 162 -12.27 14.42 13.08
N THR A 163 -11.71 15.63 13.21
CA THR A 163 -11.23 16.17 14.49
C THR A 163 -11.91 17.46 14.96
N GLY A 164 -12.63 18.14 14.07
CA GLY A 164 -13.17 19.49 14.28
C GLY A 164 -12.11 20.60 14.33
N LYS A 165 -10.85 20.33 13.96
CA LYS A 165 -9.73 21.28 14.04
C LYS A 165 -8.99 21.39 12.71
N GLU A 166 -8.47 22.59 12.43
CA GLU A 166 -7.53 22.77 11.32
C GLU A 166 -6.23 21.99 11.58
N ILE A 167 -5.72 21.35 10.54
CA ILE A 167 -4.47 20.58 10.62
C ILE A 167 -3.26 21.54 10.70
N ALA A 168 -2.38 21.29 11.66
CA ALA A 168 -1.10 21.98 11.71
C ALA A 168 -0.16 21.48 10.59
N GLU A 169 0.67 22.36 10.04
CA GLU A 169 1.62 22.02 8.95
C GLU A 169 2.53 20.83 9.32
N LYS A 170 2.98 20.77 10.58
CA LYS A 170 3.78 19.65 11.10
C LYS A 170 3.05 18.31 11.01
N ILE A 171 1.75 18.30 11.33
CA ILE A 171 0.92 17.08 11.28
C ILE A 171 0.72 16.64 9.83
N LEU A 172 0.43 17.59 8.93
CA LEU A 172 0.34 17.30 7.50
C LEU A 172 1.65 16.69 6.97
N LEU A 173 2.79 17.26 7.35
CA LEU A 173 4.10 16.75 6.98
C LEU A 173 4.31 15.31 7.49
N GLU A 174 3.94 15.01 8.74
CA GLU A 174 4.04 13.66 9.29
C GLU A 174 3.17 12.64 8.52
N ILE A 175 1.92 13.00 8.20
CA ILE A 175 1.03 12.13 7.40
C ILE A 175 1.62 11.88 6.01
N LEU A 176 2.05 12.93 5.31
CA LEU A 176 2.59 12.80 3.95
C LEU A 176 3.92 12.03 3.93
N ARG A 177 4.77 12.19 4.95
CA ARG A 177 6.01 11.40 5.06
C ARG A 177 5.73 9.91 5.23
N ARG A 178 4.66 9.54 5.94
CA ARG A 178 4.22 8.15 6.10
C ARG A 178 3.44 7.62 4.90
N THR A 179 3.05 8.45 3.93
CA THR A 179 2.20 8.05 2.80
C THR A 179 3.02 7.70 1.57
N TYR A 180 2.89 6.50 1.03
CA TYR A 180 3.62 6.01 -0.14
C TYR A 180 2.67 5.64 -1.28
N VAL A 181 3.21 5.60 -2.50
CA VAL A 181 2.53 5.06 -3.68
C VAL A 181 3.45 4.02 -4.29
N GLU A 182 2.97 2.78 -4.40
CA GLU A 182 3.73 1.68 -5.00
C GLU A 182 2.98 1.05 -6.17
N ILE A 183 3.73 0.75 -7.23
CA ILE A 183 3.19 0.26 -8.50
C ILE A 183 3.50 -1.22 -8.68
N PHE A 184 2.46 -2.05 -8.71
CA PHE A 184 2.53 -3.48 -8.90
C PHE A 184 1.80 -3.91 -10.17
N ASP A 185 2.54 -4.05 -11.27
CA ASP A 185 2.00 -4.63 -12.51
C ASP A 185 1.97 -6.16 -12.42
N ILE A 186 1.13 -6.71 -11.53
CA ILE A 186 1.15 -8.13 -11.10
C ILE A 186 0.03 -8.99 -11.71
N GLU A 187 -0.82 -8.41 -12.54
CA GLU A 187 -1.84 -9.16 -13.29
C GLU A 187 -1.19 -10.14 -14.30
N ASN A 188 -2.00 -11.09 -14.80
CA ASN A 188 -1.52 -12.15 -15.67
C ASN A 188 -0.71 -11.63 -16.88
N GLY A 189 0.52 -12.12 -17.02
CA GLY A 189 1.44 -11.77 -18.12
C GLY A 189 2.14 -10.41 -17.99
N GLN A 190 1.84 -9.64 -16.94
CA GLN A 190 2.48 -8.35 -16.68
C GLN A 190 3.90 -8.51 -16.12
N SER A 191 4.66 -7.41 -16.10
CA SER A 191 6.07 -7.39 -15.74
C SER A 191 6.34 -7.91 -14.34
N TYR A 192 5.55 -7.49 -13.34
CA TYR A 192 5.78 -7.89 -11.96
C TYR A 192 5.45 -9.38 -11.74
N GLU A 193 4.42 -9.92 -12.40
CA GLU A 193 4.14 -11.36 -12.34
C GLU A 193 5.32 -12.19 -12.87
N LYS A 194 5.97 -11.74 -13.96
CA LYS A 194 7.16 -12.39 -14.49
C LYS A 194 8.33 -12.36 -13.50
N VAL A 195 8.51 -11.24 -12.79
CA VAL A 195 9.51 -11.12 -11.72
C VAL A 195 9.23 -12.09 -10.58
N VAL A 196 7.97 -12.21 -10.13
CA VAL A 196 7.59 -13.20 -9.10
C VAL A 196 7.91 -14.62 -9.55
N LYS A 197 7.53 -14.99 -10.78
CA LYS A 197 7.79 -16.33 -11.32
C LYS A 197 9.29 -16.60 -11.46
N LEU A 198 10.07 -15.61 -11.88
CA LEU A 198 11.53 -15.71 -11.95
C LEU A 198 12.17 -15.82 -10.56
N TYR A 199 11.66 -15.08 -9.57
CA TYR A 199 12.12 -15.18 -8.18
C TYR A 199 11.91 -16.59 -7.62
N LEU A 200 10.77 -17.20 -7.92
CA LEU A 200 10.45 -18.57 -7.50
C LEU A 200 11.25 -19.64 -8.25
N TYR A 201 11.76 -19.32 -9.45
CA TYR A 201 12.54 -20.25 -10.24
C TYR A 201 13.77 -20.74 -9.46
N ASN A 202 13.97 -22.06 -9.38
CA ASN A 202 14.99 -22.72 -8.56
C ASN A 202 14.89 -22.55 -7.03
N LYS A 203 13.86 -21.86 -6.50
CA LYS A 203 13.59 -21.79 -5.05
C LYS A 203 12.60 -22.85 -4.57
N ILE A 204 11.84 -23.45 -5.50
CA ILE A 204 10.81 -24.44 -5.21
C ILE A 204 11.03 -25.68 -6.09
N ASN A 205 10.59 -26.84 -5.59
CA ASN A 205 10.69 -28.12 -6.30
C ASN A 205 9.39 -28.50 -7.04
N VAL A 206 8.49 -27.53 -7.23
CA VAL A 206 7.20 -27.72 -7.90
C VAL A 206 7.05 -26.75 -9.06
N ASP A 207 6.06 -26.97 -9.92
CA ASP A 207 5.76 -26.04 -11.01
C ASP A 207 5.46 -24.63 -10.47
N VAL A 208 6.13 -23.62 -11.03
CA VAL A 208 6.05 -22.22 -10.60
C VAL A 208 4.65 -21.64 -10.83
N ASN A 209 3.98 -22.01 -11.92
CA ASN A 209 2.63 -21.50 -12.19
C ASN A 209 1.61 -22.10 -11.22
N LEU A 210 1.76 -23.39 -10.90
CA LEU A 210 0.92 -24.06 -9.91
C LEU A 210 1.11 -23.46 -8.51
N PHE A 211 2.36 -23.25 -8.09
CA PHE A 211 2.68 -22.63 -6.80
C PHE A 211 2.14 -21.21 -6.71
N TRP A 212 2.34 -20.40 -7.76
CA TRP A 212 1.83 -19.03 -7.81
C TRP A 212 0.29 -18.99 -7.73
N SER A 213 -0.38 -19.84 -8.51
CA SER A 213 -1.85 -19.95 -8.49
C SER A 213 -2.37 -20.40 -7.11
N PHE A 214 -1.64 -21.30 -6.44
CA PHE A 214 -1.94 -21.71 -5.08
C PHE A 214 -1.83 -20.54 -4.09
N MET A 215 -0.78 -19.71 -4.20
CA MET A 215 -0.60 -18.55 -3.32
C MET A 215 -1.70 -17.51 -3.51
N ILE A 216 -2.11 -17.22 -4.76
CA ILE A 216 -3.26 -16.34 -5.05
C ILE A 216 -4.53 -16.87 -4.39
N LYS A 217 -4.81 -18.18 -4.55
CA LYS A 217 -5.99 -18.81 -3.93
C LYS A 217 -5.93 -18.77 -2.40
N MET A 218 -4.74 -18.95 -1.81
CA MET A 218 -4.55 -18.85 -0.37
C MET A 218 -4.79 -17.43 0.12
N ALA A 219 -4.31 -16.40 -0.58
CA ALA A 219 -4.59 -15.00 -0.27
C ALA A 219 -6.10 -14.70 -0.29
N LEU A 220 -6.84 -15.19 -1.30
CA LEU A 220 -8.30 -15.06 -1.35
C LEU A 220 -8.99 -15.70 -0.14
N GLN A 221 -8.57 -16.90 0.26
CA GLN A 221 -9.15 -17.60 1.41
C GLN A 221 -8.89 -16.83 2.71
N LEU A 222 -7.66 -16.34 2.92
CA LEU A 222 -7.28 -15.57 4.09
C LEU A 222 -8.05 -14.23 4.16
N ALA A 223 -8.18 -13.52 3.05
CA ALA A 223 -8.96 -12.28 2.96
C ALA A 223 -10.44 -12.51 3.26
N SER A 224 -11.06 -13.52 2.62
CA SER A 224 -12.48 -13.85 2.86
C SER A 224 -12.79 -14.18 4.31
N ALA A 225 -11.80 -14.74 5.03
CA ALA A 225 -11.91 -15.09 6.45
C ALA A 225 -11.35 -14.03 7.40
N ARG A 226 -10.85 -12.89 6.89
CA ARG A 226 -10.20 -11.80 7.64
C ARG A 226 -9.11 -12.29 8.59
N GLN A 227 -8.25 -13.18 8.09
CA GLN A 227 -7.27 -13.89 8.92
C GLN A 227 -5.90 -13.20 8.94
N THR A 228 -5.16 -13.47 10.01
CA THR A 228 -3.73 -13.17 10.09
C THR A 228 -2.94 -14.43 9.80
N LEU A 229 -2.04 -14.33 8.81
CA LEU A 229 -1.03 -15.33 8.50
C LEU A 229 0.25 -15.00 9.24
N ASN A 230 0.80 -15.98 9.97
CA ASN A 230 2.11 -15.85 10.61
C ASN A 230 3.15 -16.74 9.93
N LYS A 231 4.42 -16.36 10.03
CA LYS A 231 5.55 -17.12 9.46
C LYS A 231 5.59 -18.58 9.96
N LYS A 232 5.36 -18.79 11.25
CA LYS A 232 5.37 -20.13 11.88
C LYS A 232 4.36 -21.10 11.27
N TYR A 233 3.24 -20.61 10.77
CA TYR A 233 2.24 -21.44 10.10
C TYR A 233 2.69 -21.83 8.69
N LEU A 234 3.33 -20.90 7.95
CA LEU A 234 3.88 -21.18 6.63
C LEU A 234 4.98 -22.25 6.69
N ASP A 235 5.90 -22.17 7.66
CA ASP A 235 7.01 -23.13 7.82
C ASP A 235 6.54 -24.55 8.17
N LYS A 236 5.31 -24.71 8.67
CA LYS A 236 4.71 -26.03 8.90
C LYS A 236 4.02 -26.60 7.67
N LYS A 237 3.67 -25.72 6.72
CA LYS A 237 2.86 -26.03 5.54
C LYS A 237 3.73 -26.26 4.29
N PHE A 238 4.94 -25.71 4.26
CA PHE A 238 5.93 -25.79 3.18
C PHE A 238 7.28 -26.25 3.72
#